data_AF-A0A1V5BD79-F1
#
_entry.id   AF-A0A1V5BD79-F1
#
_cell.length_a   1.000
_cell.length_b   1.000
_cell.length_c   1.000
_cell.angle_alpha   90.00
_cell.angle_beta   90.00
_cell.angle_gamma   90.00
#
_symmetry.space_group_name_H-M   'P 1'
#
loop_
_entity.id
_entity.type
_entity.pdbx_description
1 polymer ?
#
loop_
_entity_poly.entity_id
_entity_poly.type
_entity_poly.pdbx_seq_one_letter_code
_entity_poly.pdbx_strand_id
1 'polypeptide(L)'
;MSNMSTIRTLFSPRRQIDRNIEKVIDYYAQEEKRLAQEIEEYEITDNIERCFRKFLDAFGEGVRGGNVTEIGIWVAGFYGSGKSSFTKYLGAALDPKKEINGRPFLDLLCERFPKKPLMNLRFTPET
;
A
#
# COMPACT_ATOMS: atom_id res chain seq x y z
N MET A 1 -38.67 18.53 18.53
CA MET A 1 -37.80 17.54 19.21
C MET A 1 -36.47 17.50 18.47
N SER A 2 -35.39 17.99 19.08
CA SER A 2 -34.04 17.90 18.51
C SER A 2 -33.64 16.44 18.45
N ASN A 3 -33.42 15.89 17.25
CA ASN A 3 -32.97 14.51 17.08
C ASN A 3 -31.53 14.44 17.60
N MET A 4 -31.35 13.92 18.82
CA MET A 4 -30.06 13.91 19.49
C MET A 4 -29.20 12.79 18.89
N SER A 5 -28.53 13.08 17.78
CA SER A 5 -27.58 12.15 17.16
C SER A 5 -26.52 11.77 18.19
N THR A 6 -26.47 10.49 18.56
CA THR A 6 -25.41 10.00 19.45
C THR A 6 -24.06 10.15 18.76
N ILE A 7 -22.97 10.41 19.50
CA ILE A 7 -21.61 10.53 18.91
C ILE A 7 -21.28 9.32 18.02
N ARG A 8 -21.82 8.14 18.36
CA ARG A 8 -21.67 6.91 17.58
C ARG A 8 -22.11 7.06 16.12
N THR A 9 -23.16 7.84 15.84
CA THR A 9 -23.67 8.04 14.46
C THR A 9 -22.79 8.95 13.61
N LEU A 10 -21.79 9.61 14.20
CA LEU A 10 -20.80 10.40 13.45
C LEU A 10 -19.72 9.51 12.79
N PHE A 11 -19.52 8.29 13.29
CA PHE A 11 -18.53 7.37 12.73
C PHE A 11 -19.06 6.66 11.48
N SER A 12 -18.12 6.21 10.64
CA SER A 12 -18.47 5.50 9.40
C SER A 12 -19.26 4.21 9.68
N PRO A 13 -20.42 4.00 9.03
CA PRO A 13 -21.15 2.74 9.16
C PRO A 13 -20.43 1.57 8.47
N ARG A 14 -19.47 1.87 7.58
CA ARG A 14 -18.66 0.85 6.88
C ARG A 14 -17.47 0.38 7.70
N ARG A 15 -16.96 1.21 8.61
CA ARG A 15 -15.80 0.91 9.46
C ARG A 15 -16.21 1.05 10.91
N GLN A 16 -16.60 -0.07 11.53
CA GLN A 16 -16.98 -0.09 12.94
C GLN A 16 -15.89 0.53 13.81
N ILE A 17 -16.32 1.33 14.79
CA ILE A 17 -15.41 2.11 15.66
C ILE A 17 -14.66 1.23 16.67
N ASP A 18 -15.24 0.08 17.00
CA ASP A 18 -14.77 -0.95 17.92
C ASP A 18 -13.99 -2.07 17.22
N ARG A 19 -13.73 -1.94 15.91
CA ARG A 19 -12.87 -2.88 15.20
C ARG A 19 -11.44 -2.83 15.74
N ASN A 20 -10.74 -3.97 15.66
CA ASN A 20 -9.33 -4.02 16.00
C ASN A 20 -8.50 -3.26 14.95
N ILE A 21 -7.59 -2.40 15.40
CA ILE A 21 -6.63 -1.69 14.55
C ILE A 21 -5.24 -2.08 15.02
N GLU A 22 -4.49 -2.72 14.14
CA GLU A 22 -3.11 -3.11 14.41
C GLU A 22 -2.25 -1.88 14.61
N LYS A 23 -1.66 -1.75 15.81
CA LYS A 23 -0.80 -0.60 16.17
C LYS A 23 0.56 -0.65 15.47
N VAL A 24 1.00 -1.85 15.09
CA VAL A 24 2.32 -2.09 14.53
C VAL A 24 2.18 -2.95 13.28
N ILE A 25 2.84 -2.52 12.21
CA ILE A 25 3.00 -3.33 11.01
C ILE A 25 4.06 -4.39 11.29
N ASP A 26 3.62 -5.64 11.34
CA ASP A 26 4.50 -6.80 11.28
C ASP A 26 4.71 -7.19 9.81
N TYR A 27 5.97 -7.18 9.38
CA TYR A 27 6.35 -7.50 8.00
C TYR A 27 6.07 -8.97 7.66
N TYR A 28 6.26 -9.87 8.62
CA TYR A 28 6.12 -11.32 8.42
C TYR A 28 4.67 -11.79 8.57
N ALA A 29 3.80 -10.99 9.18
CA ALA A 29 2.37 -11.27 9.26
C ALA A 29 1.70 -11.09 7.89
N GLN A 30 1.56 -12.19 7.16
CA GLN A 30 1.06 -12.23 5.78
C GLN A 30 -0.32 -12.88 5.63
N GLU A 31 -1.01 -13.11 6.76
CA GLU A 31 -2.38 -13.62 6.80
C GLU A 31 -3.31 -12.76 5.94
N GLU A 32 -4.03 -13.39 5.02
CA GLU A 32 -4.80 -12.71 3.98
C GLU A 32 -5.83 -11.73 4.54
N LYS A 33 -6.60 -12.15 5.56
CA LYS A 33 -7.61 -11.30 6.21
C LYS A 33 -6.99 -10.05 6.83
N ARG A 34 -5.82 -10.19 7.46
CA ARG A 34 -5.09 -9.07 8.07
C ARG A 34 -4.57 -8.14 6.99
N LEU A 35 -3.94 -8.69 5.96
CA LEU A 35 -3.40 -7.91 4.85
C LEU A 35 -4.51 -7.16 4.08
N ALA A 36 -5.71 -7.75 3.98
CA ALA A 36 -6.88 -7.12 3.40
C ALA A 36 -7.32 -5.88 4.18
N GLN A 37 -7.40 -5.98 5.51
CA GLN A 37 -7.73 -4.84 6.37
C GLN A 37 -6.64 -3.77 6.32
N GLU A 38 -5.38 -4.19 6.37
CA GLU A 38 -4.22 -3.32 6.30
C GLU A 38 -4.21 -2.47 5.02
N ILE A 39 -4.40 -3.07 3.84
CA ILE A 39 -4.43 -2.32 2.58
C ILE A 39 -5.71 -1.49 2.44
N GLU A 40 -6.85 -1.94 2.99
CA GLU A 40 -8.09 -1.18 2.99
C GLU A 40 -7.97 0.13 3.79
N GLU A 41 -7.20 0.11 4.87
CA GLU A 41 -6.96 1.24 5.76
C GLU A 41 -5.69 2.03 5.41
N TYR A 42 -4.96 1.63 4.36
CA TYR A 42 -3.74 2.32 3.96
C TYR A 42 -4.06 3.63 3.21
N GLU A 43 -3.83 4.74 3.89
CA GLU A 43 -4.00 6.09 3.34
C GLU A 43 -2.67 6.59 2.75
N ILE A 44 -2.66 6.83 1.43
CA ILE A 44 -1.49 7.33 0.71
C ILE A 44 -1.45 8.86 0.79
N THR A 45 -0.44 9.36 1.49
CA THR A 45 -0.11 10.79 1.50
C THR A 45 0.68 11.19 0.26
N ASP A 46 0.72 12.48 -0.06
CA ASP A 46 1.54 13.03 -1.15
C ASP A 46 3.02 12.62 -1.05
N ASN A 47 3.56 12.49 0.16
CA ASN A 47 4.93 12.05 0.38
C ASN A 47 5.12 10.56 0.06
N ILE A 48 4.19 9.71 0.51
CA ILE A 48 4.22 8.27 0.20
C ILE A 48 4.12 8.05 -1.31
N GLU A 49 3.22 8.76 -1.99
CA GLU A 49 3.10 8.70 -3.45
C GLU A 49 4.41 9.09 -4.14
N ARG A 50 5.06 10.18 -3.71
CA ARG A 50 6.36 10.60 -4.23
C ARG A 50 7.44 9.53 -4.04
N CYS A 51 7.45 8.85 -2.90
CA CYS A 51 8.37 7.73 -2.64
C CYS A 51 8.13 6.55 -3.59
N PHE A 52 6.86 6.17 -3.84
CA PHE A 52 6.54 5.13 -4.82
C PHE A 52 7.00 5.51 -6.24
N ARG A 53 6.74 6.76 -6.66
CA ARG A 53 7.20 7.27 -7.97
C ARG A 53 8.72 7.21 -8.10
N LYS A 54 9.44 7.70 -7.10
CA LYS A 54 10.91 7.66 -7.07
C LYS A 54 11.46 6.23 -7.16
N PHE A 55 10.81 5.27 -6.48
CA PHE A 55 11.16 3.86 -6.60
C PHE A 55 10.96 3.36 -8.04
N LEU A 56 9.79 3.63 -8.64
CA LEU A 56 9.47 3.15 -9.99
C LEU A 56 10.39 3.74 -11.06
N ASP A 57 10.76 5.01 -10.93
CA ASP A 57 11.70 5.66 -11.84
C ASP A 57 13.07 4.95 -11.78
N ALA A 58 13.62 4.79 -10.57
CA ALA A 58 14.91 4.13 -10.36
C ALA A 58 14.89 2.65 -10.77
N PHE A 59 13.82 1.92 -10.43
CA PHE A 59 13.67 0.51 -10.78
C PHE A 59 13.50 0.34 -12.30
N GLY A 60 12.69 1.17 -12.94
CA GLY A 60 12.47 1.14 -14.38
C GLY A 60 13.73 1.48 -15.18
N GLU A 61 14.53 2.44 -14.72
CA GLU A 61 15.85 2.73 -15.30
C GLU A 61 16.78 1.52 -15.21
N GLY A 62 16.83 0.86 -14.04
CA GLY A 62 17.65 -0.34 -13.84
C GLY A 62 17.24 -1.51 -14.73
N VAL A 63 15.94 -1.77 -14.85
CA VAL A 63 15.39 -2.85 -15.69
C VAL A 63 15.61 -2.57 -17.18
N ARG A 64 15.34 -1.35 -17.67
CA ARG A 64 15.50 -1.01 -19.10
C ARG A 64 16.96 -0.86 -19.52
N GLY A 65 17.83 -0.42 -18.62
CA GLY A 65 19.22 -0.13 -18.91
C GLY A 65 20.12 -1.35 -19.08
N GLY A 66 19.64 -2.56 -18.74
CA GLY A 66 20.39 -3.83 -18.88
C GLY A 66 21.67 -3.94 -18.05
N ASN A 67 22.05 -2.89 -17.31
CA ASN A 67 23.34 -2.72 -16.64
C ASN A 67 23.27 -2.85 -15.11
N VAL A 68 22.11 -3.22 -14.56
CA VAL A 68 21.94 -3.34 -13.11
C VAL A 68 21.65 -4.78 -12.75
N THR A 69 22.65 -5.46 -12.17
CA THR A 69 22.53 -6.82 -11.67
C THR A 69 21.84 -6.88 -10.30
N GLU A 70 21.87 -5.78 -9.52
CA GLU A 70 21.31 -5.69 -8.17
C GLU A 70 20.76 -4.28 -7.87
N ILE A 71 19.51 -4.19 -7.40
CA ILE A 71 18.87 -2.92 -6.99
C ILE A 71 18.66 -2.95 -5.47
N GLY A 72 19.29 -2.01 -4.76
CA GLY A 72 19.08 -1.78 -3.32
C GLY A 72 18.26 -0.51 -3.07
N ILE A 73 17.30 -0.57 -2.15
CA ILE A 73 16.49 0.59 -1.74
C ILE A 73 16.72 0.85 -0.25
N TRP A 74 17.07 2.09 0.09
CA TRP A 74 17.14 2.54 1.47
C TRP A 74 15.91 3.36 1.85
N VAL A 75 15.14 2.89 2.84
CA VAL A 75 13.93 3.57 3.32
C VAL A 75 14.18 4.17 4.70
N ALA A 76 14.21 5.51 4.77
CA ALA A 76 14.48 6.27 6.00
C ALA A 76 13.39 7.30 6.30
N GLY A 77 13.28 7.71 7.57
CA GLY A 77 12.23 8.62 8.06
C GLY A 77 11.95 8.46 9.55
N PHE A 78 11.25 9.43 10.14
CA PHE A 78 10.93 9.48 11.57
C PHE A 78 9.92 8.40 12.02
N TYR A 79 9.78 8.17 13.33
CA TYR A 79 8.82 7.18 13.86
C TYR A 79 7.37 7.52 13.45
N GLY A 80 6.61 6.53 12.98
CA GLY A 80 5.25 6.75 12.50
C GLY A 80 5.15 7.30 11.06
N SER A 81 6.27 7.53 10.36
CA SER A 81 6.25 8.02 8.96
C SER A 81 5.82 6.99 7.91
N GLY A 82 5.36 5.80 8.30
CA GLY A 82 4.87 4.76 7.38
C GLY A 82 5.94 3.93 6.65
N LYS A 83 7.19 3.89 7.13
CA LYS A 83 8.28 3.13 6.46
C LYS A 83 7.98 1.64 6.33
N SER A 84 7.57 0.99 7.42
CA SER A 84 7.33 -0.46 7.44
C SER A 84 6.10 -0.85 6.60
N SER A 85 5.04 -0.04 6.62
CA SER A 85 3.88 -0.25 5.73
C SER A 85 4.27 -0.03 4.27
N PHE A 86 5.03 1.02 3.96
CA PHE A 86 5.53 1.28 2.61
C PHE A 86 6.30 0.07 2.05
N THR A 87 7.28 -0.46 2.79
CA THR A 87 8.08 -1.60 2.31
C THR A 87 7.27 -2.89 2.23
N LYS A 88 6.38 -3.15 3.20
CA LYS A 88 5.52 -4.34 3.20
C LYS A 88 4.60 -4.36 1.98
N TYR A 89 3.90 -3.26 1.71
CA TYR A 89 2.94 -3.19 0.60
C TYR A 89 3.63 -3.06 -0.75
N LEU A 90 4.80 -2.40 -0.82
CA LEU A 90 5.62 -2.43 -2.01
C LEU A 90 6.06 -3.86 -2.34
N GLY A 91 6.59 -4.60 -1.36
CA GLY A 91 7.00 -5.99 -1.54
C GLY A 91 5.84 -6.90 -1.97
N ALA A 92 4.68 -6.76 -1.31
CA ALA A 92 3.47 -7.49 -1.68
C ALA A 92 2.96 -7.15 -3.10
N ALA A 93 3.11 -5.89 -3.55
CA ALA A 93 2.70 -5.47 -4.89
C ALA A 93 3.66 -5.91 -6.01
N LEU A 94 4.92 -6.19 -5.68
CA LEU A 94 5.92 -6.69 -6.63
C LEU A 94 5.86 -8.22 -6.82
N ASP A 95 5.16 -8.95 -5.94
CA ASP A 95 4.94 -10.39 -6.11
C ASP A 95 3.69 -10.64 -6.98
N PRO A 96 3.84 -11.13 -8.23
CA PRO A 96 2.71 -11.35 -9.13
C PRO A 96 1.76 -12.46 -8.65
N LYS A 97 2.15 -13.27 -7.66
CA LYS A 97 1.31 -14.33 -7.08
C LYS A 97 0.56 -13.86 -5.84
N LYS A 98 0.84 -12.65 -5.34
CA LYS A 98 0.21 -12.15 -4.13
C LYS A 98 -1.18 -11.61 -4.44
N GLU A 99 -2.19 -12.32 -3.96
CA GLU A 99 -3.60 -11.97 -4.12
C GLU A 99 -4.32 -11.88 -2.78
N ILE A 100 -5.42 -11.12 -2.77
CA ILE A 100 -6.39 -11.07 -1.67
C ILE A 100 -7.78 -11.19 -2.29
N ASN A 101 -8.55 -12.19 -1.86
CA ASN A 101 -9.87 -12.51 -2.39
C ASN A 101 -9.91 -12.60 -3.93
N GLY A 102 -8.87 -13.22 -4.52
CA GLY A 102 -8.74 -13.39 -5.98
C GLY A 102 -8.42 -12.11 -6.76
N ARG A 103 -8.03 -11.03 -6.06
CA ARG A 103 -7.57 -9.78 -6.68
C ARG A 103 -6.06 -9.62 -6.47
N PRO A 104 -5.26 -9.29 -7.50
CA PRO A 104 -3.86 -8.97 -7.33
C PRO A 104 -3.65 -7.87 -6.29
N PHE A 105 -2.70 -8.05 -5.37
CA PHE A 105 -2.41 -7.07 -4.34
C PHE A 105 -2.02 -5.71 -4.94
N LEU A 106 -1.32 -5.74 -6.08
CA LEU A 106 -0.98 -4.55 -6.84
C LEU A 106 -2.22 -3.71 -7.20
N ASP A 107 -3.30 -4.34 -7.66
CA ASP A 107 -4.51 -3.62 -8.03
C ASP A 107 -5.15 -2.96 -6.79
N LEU A 108 -5.15 -3.65 -5.65
CA LEU A 108 -5.65 -3.13 -4.37
C LEU A 108 -4.82 -1.94 -3.84
N LEU A 109 -3.51 -1.98 -4.04
CA LEU A 109 -2.62 -0.88 -3.71
C LEU A 109 -2.84 0.33 -4.64
N CYS A 110 -2.99 0.08 -5.95
CA CYS A 110 -3.27 1.12 -6.94
C CYS A 110 -4.57 1.89 -6.64
N GLU A 111 -5.59 1.22 -6.10
CA GLU A 111 -6.84 1.85 -5.65
C GLU A 111 -6.67 2.88 -4.51
N ARG A 112 -5.55 2.82 -3.78
CA ARG A 112 -5.25 3.77 -2.68
C ARG A 112 -4.69 5.09 -3.16
N PHE A 113 -4.31 5.21 -4.43
CA PHE A 113 -3.76 6.46 -4.98
C PHE A 113 -4.91 7.42 -5.37
N PRO A 114 -4.94 8.65 -4.83
CA PRO A 114 -6.04 9.60 -5.07
C PRO A 114 -6.05 10.22 -6.46
N LYS A 115 -4.90 10.22 -7.17
CA LYS A 115 -4.75 10.73 -8.55
C LYS A 115 -4.48 9.57 -9.49
N LYS A 116 -4.82 9.72 -10.78
CA LYS A 116 -4.75 8.69 -11.85
C LYS A 116 -3.71 7.59 -11.51
N PRO A 117 -4.14 6.32 -11.38
CA PRO A 117 -3.34 5.27 -10.78
C PRO A 117 -2.00 5.15 -11.50
N LEU A 118 -0.97 4.76 -10.76
CA LEU A 118 0.36 4.41 -11.27
C LEU A 118 0.24 3.19 -12.21
N MET A 119 -0.28 3.42 -13.42
CA MET A 119 -0.53 2.41 -14.45
C MET A 119 0.77 1.74 -14.94
N ASN A 120 1.93 2.28 -14.55
CA ASN A 120 3.26 1.81 -14.90
C ASN A 120 3.82 0.75 -13.92
N LEU A 121 3.09 0.32 -12.88
CA LEU A 121 3.52 -0.79 -12.02
C LEU A 121 3.33 -2.18 -12.67
N ARG A 122 2.54 -2.27 -13.74
CA ARG A 122 2.46 -3.51 -14.53
C ARG A 122 3.71 -3.59 -15.41
N PHE A 123 4.79 -4.09 -14.84
CA PHE A 123 5.94 -4.56 -15.61
C PHE A 123 5.48 -5.78 -16.40
N THR A 124 5.01 -5.59 -17.63
CA THR A 124 4.92 -6.67 -18.59
C THR A 124 6.35 -6.93 -19.07
N PRO A 125 6.94 -8.12 -18.84
CA PRO A 125 8.09 -8.52 -19.62
C PRO A 125 7.61 -8.52 -21.07
N GLU A 126 8.20 -7.68 -21.92
CA GLU A 126 8.01 -7.84 -23.35
C GLU A 126 8.57 -9.22 -23.71
N THR A 127 7.70 -10.07 -24.27
CA THR A 127 8.05 -11.39 -24.82
C THR A 127 9.04 -11.29 -25.97
#